data_AF-A0A8H7YIS6-F1
#
_entry.id   AF-A0A8H7YIS6-F1
#
_cell.length_a   1.000
_cell.length_b   1.000
_cell.length_c   1.000
_cell.angle_alpha   90.00
_cell.angle_beta   90.00
_cell.angle_gamma   90.00
#
_symmetry.space_group_name_H-M   'P 1'
#
loop_
_entity.id
_entity.type
_entity.pdbx_description
1 polymer ?
#
loop_
_entity_poly.entity_id
_entity_poly.type
_entity_poly.pdbx_seq_one_letter_code
_entity_poly.pdbx_strand_id
1 'polypeptide(L)'
;MLGAYMGEILFKDEWEYDTVYSLQLKAKTNYGTVRAIICPKRYGNWARFVNHSCDPSVDFVSRTIGKRIYMMMETRRDIKAFEEITVDYGKQYWRSKQKQCLCRSQSCKDKDKTIPQNVPHPVPAIPRDNPYRNWNLRPESEDIYGTWTEWERRWEKV
;
A
#
# COMPACT_ATOMS: atom_id res chain seq x y z
N MET A 1 -0.32 -12.27 7.01
CA MET A 1 -1.46 -11.32 6.78
C MET A 1 -1.19 -10.06 7.59
N LEU A 2 -1.33 -8.87 7.01
CA LEU A 2 -0.99 -7.60 7.68
C LEU A 2 -2.18 -6.90 8.34
N GLY A 3 -3.40 -7.17 7.88
CA GLY A 3 -4.62 -6.59 8.45
C GLY A 3 -5.76 -6.47 7.44
N ALA A 4 -6.91 -5.99 7.89
CA ALA A 4 -8.06 -5.70 7.01
C ALA A 4 -7.95 -4.29 6.42
N TYR A 5 -8.45 -4.09 5.20
CA TYR A 5 -8.73 -2.77 4.66
C TYR A 5 -10.07 -2.27 5.19
N MET A 6 -10.04 -1.21 6.00
CA MET A 6 -11.24 -0.74 6.71
C MET A 6 -11.75 0.58 6.13
N GLY A 7 -13.07 0.72 6.12
CA GLY A 7 -13.77 1.94 5.78
C GLY A 7 -15.28 1.81 5.93
N GLU A 8 -16.00 2.85 5.53
CA GLU A 8 -17.46 2.83 5.44
C GLU A 8 -17.91 1.80 4.40
N ILE A 9 -18.95 1.03 4.72
CA ILE A 9 -19.53 0.07 3.79
C ILE A 9 -20.68 0.75 3.06
N LEU A 10 -20.49 1.02 1.78
CA LEU A 10 -21.48 1.70 0.94
C LEU A 10 -22.12 0.71 -0.02
N PHE A 11 -23.42 0.88 -0.25
CA PHE A 11 -24.13 0.13 -1.28
C PHE A 11 -23.92 0.77 -2.65
N LYS A 12 -24.03 -0.02 -3.72
CA LYS A 12 -23.69 0.39 -5.09
C LYS A 12 -24.46 1.64 -5.56
N ASP A 13 -25.63 1.89 -4.98
CA ASP A 13 -26.54 2.96 -5.39
C ASP A 13 -26.32 4.26 -4.59
N GLU A 14 -25.33 4.32 -3.69
CA GLU A 14 -24.94 5.54 -2.97
C GLU A 14 -23.81 6.27 -3.73
N TRP A 15 -24.12 7.48 -4.21
CA TRP A 15 -23.40 8.14 -5.30
C TRP A 15 -22.12 8.92 -4.93
N GLU A 16 -21.66 8.91 -3.68
CA GLU A 16 -20.50 9.72 -3.27
C GLU A 16 -19.41 8.92 -2.54
N TYR A 17 -18.78 7.98 -3.24
CA TYR A 17 -17.59 7.29 -2.75
C TYR A 17 -16.30 7.79 -3.41
N ASP A 18 -15.18 7.66 -2.70
CA ASP A 18 -13.87 8.04 -3.21
C ASP A 18 -13.44 7.05 -4.32
N THR A 19 -13.38 7.51 -5.56
CA THR A 19 -13.03 6.67 -6.71
C THR A 19 -11.56 6.25 -6.75
N VAL A 20 -10.71 6.82 -5.89
CA VAL A 20 -9.28 6.53 -5.85
C VAL A 20 -8.98 5.40 -4.87
N TYR A 21 -9.46 5.50 -3.63
CA TYR A 21 -9.09 4.58 -2.56
C TYR A 21 -10.16 3.51 -2.26
N SER A 22 -11.36 3.61 -2.83
CA SER A 22 -12.40 2.63 -2.51
C SER A 22 -12.16 1.27 -3.15
N LEU A 23 -12.39 0.19 -2.38
CA LEU A 23 -12.25 -1.18 -2.84
C LEU A 23 -13.61 -1.87 -2.96
N GLN A 24 -13.80 -2.63 -4.05
CA GLN A 24 -15.00 -3.43 -4.25
C GLN A 24 -14.94 -4.72 -3.44
N LEU A 25 -15.93 -4.94 -2.59
CA LEU A 25 -16.11 -6.20 -1.88
C LEU A 25 -16.89 -7.17 -2.75
N LYS A 26 -16.21 -8.19 -3.29
CA LYS A 26 -16.81 -9.19 -4.18
C LYS A 26 -17.10 -10.48 -3.43
N ALA A 27 -18.24 -11.10 -3.73
CA ALA A 27 -18.58 -12.40 -3.15
C ALA A 27 -17.70 -13.51 -3.75
N LYS A 28 -17.26 -14.48 -2.93
CA LYS A 28 -16.50 -15.65 -3.41
C LYS A 28 -17.35 -16.63 -4.23
N THR A 29 -18.66 -16.71 -3.95
CA THR A 29 -19.55 -17.74 -4.50
C THR A 29 -20.18 -17.36 -5.85
N ASN A 30 -20.34 -16.07 -6.12
CA ASN A 30 -20.80 -15.55 -7.41
C ASN A 30 -19.69 -14.68 -8.01
N TYR A 31 -18.81 -15.30 -8.79
CA TYR A 31 -17.68 -14.64 -9.45
C TYR A 31 -18.16 -13.40 -10.21
N GLY A 32 -17.84 -12.22 -9.67
CA GLY A 32 -18.12 -10.91 -10.30
C GLY A 32 -19.19 -10.06 -9.62
N THR A 33 -20.03 -10.61 -8.74
CA THR A 33 -21.02 -9.79 -8.03
C THR A 33 -20.35 -8.95 -6.94
N VAL A 34 -20.27 -7.64 -7.17
CA VAL A 34 -19.90 -6.64 -6.15
C VAL A 34 -21.06 -6.55 -5.16
N ARG A 35 -20.78 -6.83 -3.88
CA ARG A 35 -21.77 -6.78 -2.80
C ARG A 35 -21.84 -5.41 -2.13
N ALA A 36 -20.68 -4.76 -2.01
CA ALA A 36 -20.55 -3.45 -1.40
C ALA A 36 -19.23 -2.80 -1.85
N ILE A 37 -19.07 -1.54 -1.50
CA ILE A 37 -17.84 -0.77 -1.65
C ILE A 37 -17.33 -0.46 -0.24
N ILE A 38 -16.02 -0.65 0.00
CA ILE A 38 -15.33 -0.17 1.20
C ILE A 38 -14.76 1.20 0.87
N CYS A 39 -15.27 2.26 1.49
CA CYS A 39 -14.88 3.65 1.26
C CYS A 39 -14.12 4.21 2.49
N PRO A 40 -12.81 4.44 2.39
CA PRO A 40 -11.99 4.95 3.49
C PRO A 40 -11.92 6.49 3.56
N LYS A 41 -12.91 7.19 2.97
CA LYS A 41 -12.89 8.66 2.79
C LYS A 41 -13.01 9.38 4.13
N ARG A 42 -13.98 8.99 4.98
CA ARG A 42 -14.22 9.61 6.29
C ARG A 42 -13.70 8.75 7.43
N TYR A 43 -13.97 7.44 7.38
CA TYR A 43 -13.49 6.47 8.36
C TYR A 43 -12.67 5.41 7.65
N GLY A 44 -11.54 5.02 8.23
CA GLY A 44 -10.66 3.99 7.68
C GLY A 44 -9.48 3.69 8.60
N ASN A 45 -8.52 2.91 8.12
CA ASN A 45 -7.28 2.62 8.85
C ASN A 45 -6.04 2.94 8.01
N TRP A 46 -4.85 2.65 8.55
CA TRP A 46 -3.56 2.95 7.93
C TRP A 46 -3.39 2.36 6.52
N ALA A 47 -4.09 1.26 6.20
CA ALA A 47 -3.98 0.58 4.91
C ALA A 47 -4.41 1.47 3.72
N ARG A 48 -5.17 2.56 3.97
CA ARG A 48 -5.54 3.55 2.94
C ARG A 48 -4.34 4.30 2.35
N PHE A 49 -3.18 4.28 3.01
CA PHE A 49 -1.96 4.96 2.58
C PHE A 49 -0.98 4.04 1.84
N VAL A 50 -1.31 2.76 1.66
CA VAL A 50 -0.46 1.80 0.95
C VAL A 50 -0.36 2.21 -0.52
N ASN A 51 0.86 2.49 -0.97
CA ASN A 51 1.13 2.98 -2.32
C ASN A 51 1.15 1.89 -3.38
N HIS A 52 1.17 2.32 -4.64
CA HIS A 52 1.32 1.41 -5.76
C HIS A 52 2.77 0.98 -6.00
N SER A 53 2.96 -0.30 -6.30
CA SER A 53 4.13 -0.81 -7.04
C SER A 53 3.69 -1.73 -8.18
N CYS A 54 4.41 -1.69 -9.30
CA CYS A 54 4.28 -2.68 -10.38
C CYS A 54 4.92 -4.03 -10.00
N ASP A 55 5.70 -4.06 -8.92
CA ASP A 55 6.16 -5.27 -8.23
C ASP A 55 5.78 -5.17 -6.75
N PRO A 56 4.52 -5.47 -6.39
CA PRO A 56 3.99 -5.20 -5.07
C PRO A 56 4.41 -6.23 -4.02
N SER A 57 4.52 -5.78 -2.78
CA SER A 57 4.75 -6.64 -1.61
C SER A 57 3.51 -7.37 -1.11
N VAL A 58 2.30 -6.82 -1.38
CA VAL A 58 1.03 -7.32 -0.87
C VAL A 58 -0.07 -7.33 -1.93
N ASP A 59 -1.12 -8.11 -1.67
CA ASP A 59 -2.40 -8.09 -2.37
C ASP A 59 -3.56 -7.75 -1.41
N PHE A 60 -4.60 -7.12 -1.93
CA PHE A 60 -5.91 -7.07 -1.28
C PHE A 60 -6.77 -8.24 -1.74
N VAL A 61 -7.11 -9.13 -0.80
CA VAL A 61 -7.82 -10.37 -1.08
C VAL A 61 -9.10 -10.46 -0.25
N SER A 62 -10.22 -10.75 -0.91
CA SER A 62 -11.48 -10.98 -0.20
C SER A 62 -11.44 -12.31 0.57
N ARG A 63 -11.74 -12.26 1.86
CA ARG A 63 -11.81 -13.40 2.77
C ARG A 63 -13.14 -13.42 3.51
N THR A 64 -13.71 -14.61 3.67
CA THR A 64 -14.89 -14.81 4.51
C THR A 64 -14.41 -15.23 5.89
N ILE A 65 -14.76 -14.46 6.91
CA ILE A 65 -14.44 -14.73 8.31
C ILE A 65 -15.77 -14.76 9.07
N GLY A 66 -16.16 -15.96 9.53
CA GLY A 66 -17.49 -16.20 10.07
C GLY A 66 -18.58 -15.86 9.05
N LYS A 67 -19.51 -14.98 9.44
CA LYS A 67 -20.65 -14.55 8.61
C LYS A 67 -20.37 -13.28 7.80
N ARG A 68 -19.12 -12.78 7.77
CA ARG A 68 -18.76 -11.50 7.14
C ARG A 68 -17.66 -11.70 6.09
N ILE A 69 -17.65 -10.82 5.09
CA ILE A 69 -16.60 -10.75 4.08
C ILE A 69 -15.73 -9.54 4.39
N TYR A 70 -14.42 -9.75 4.39
CA TYR A 70 -13.41 -8.72 4.63
C TYR A 70 -12.51 -8.61 3.41
N MET A 71 -11.98 -7.42 3.17
CA MET A 71 -10.84 -7.23 2.28
C MET A 71 -9.57 -7.30 3.14
N MET A 72 -8.75 -8.32 2.94
CA MET A 72 -7.55 -8.55 3.74
C MET A 72 -6.30 -8.20 2.93
N MET A 73 -5.33 -7.58 3.59
CA MET A 73 -4.00 -7.32 3.03
C MET A 73 -3.08 -8.50 3.34
N GLU A 74 -2.67 -9.19 2.29
CA GLU A 74 -1.87 -10.42 2.36
C GLU A 74 -0.54 -10.23 1.67
N THR A 75 0.53 -10.71 2.31
CA THR A 75 1.90 -10.63 1.79
C THR A 75 2.08 -11.57 0.61
N ARG A 76 2.70 -11.09 -0.47
CA ARG A 76 3.06 -11.87 -1.66
C ARG A 76 4.45 -12.49 -1.56
N ARG A 77 5.31 -11.85 -0.77
CA ARG A 77 6.69 -12.22 -0.47
C ARG A 77 7.04 -11.70 0.91
N ASP A 78 8.19 -12.11 1.41
CA ASP A 78 8.74 -11.53 2.64
C ASP A 78 9.00 -10.04 2.44
N ILE A 79 8.70 -9.27 3.49
CA ILE A 79 8.85 -7.82 3.53
C ILE A 79 9.93 -7.52 4.54
N LYS A 80 11.00 -6.86 4.10
CA LYS A 80 12.10 -6.53 5.01
C LYS A 80 11.67 -5.43 5.97
N ALA A 81 12.32 -5.37 7.13
CA ALA A 81 12.15 -4.24 8.03
C ALA A 81 12.41 -2.93 7.27
N PHE A 82 11.53 -1.94 7.52
CA PHE A 82 11.58 -0.61 6.89
C PHE A 82 11.31 -0.57 5.38
N GLU A 83 11.00 -1.69 4.74
CA GLU A 83 10.54 -1.71 3.36
C GLU A 83 9.13 -1.12 3.26
N GLU A 84 8.89 -0.27 2.24
CA GLU A 84 7.55 0.25 1.98
C GLU A 84 6.60 -0.88 1.55
N ILE A 85 5.47 -1.00 2.24
CA ILE A 85 4.40 -1.91 1.85
C ILE A 85 3.67 -1.30 0.64
N THR A 86 3.62 -2.05 -0.45
CA THR A 86 3.03 -1.62 -1.73
C THR A 86 2.10 -2.67 -2.34
N VAL A 87 1.11 -2.22 -3.10
CA VAL A 87 0.06 -3.02 -3.76
C VAL A 87 -0.07 -2.69 -5.25
N ASP A 88 -0.66 -3.57 -6.06
CA ASP A 88 -1.07 -3.20 -7.44
C ASP A 88 -2.46 -2.53 -7.40
N TYR A 89 -2.55 -1.26 -7.84
CA TYR A 89 -3.81 -0.53 -7.95
C TYR A 89 -4.72 -1.03 -9.09
N GLY A 90 -4.18 -1.89 -9.96
CA GLY A 90 -4.90 -2.51 -11.06
C GLY A 90 -5.14 -1.57 -12.24
N LYS A 91 -5.50 -2.18 -13.38
CA LYS A 91 -5.61 -1.49 -14.67
C LYS A 91 -6.60 -0.31 -14.67
N GLN A 92 -7.68 -0.39 -13.89
CA GLN A 92 -8.72 0.63 -13.87
C GLN A 92 -8.22 1.98 -13.35
N TYR A 93 -7.41 1.98 -12.30
CA TYR A 93 -6.81 3.19 -11.73
C TYR A 93 -5.98 3.97 -12.76
N TRP A 94 -5.24 3.22 -13.59
CA TRP A 94 -4.32 3.73 -14.61
C TRP A 94 -4.95 4.14 -15.93
N ARG A 95 -6.27 3.98 -16.12
CA ARG A 95 -6.95 4.31 -17.39
C ARG A 95 -6.85 5.80 -17.76
N SER A 96 -6.73 6.69 -16.78
CA SER A 96 -6.53 8.12 -17.05
C SER A 96 -5.11 8.38 -17.53
N LYS A 97 -4.98 9.04 -18.69
CA LYS A 97 -3.69 9.40 -19.32
C LYS A 97 -2.85 10.38 -18.49
N GLN A 98 -3.43 11.00 -17.45
CA GLN A 98 -2.75 12.00 -16.62
C GLN A 98 -1.92 11.38 -15.47
N LYS A 99 -2.00 10.07 -15.25
CA LYS A 99 -1.31 9.40 -14.14
C LYS A 99 -0.03 8.72 -14.59
N GLN A 100 1.09 9.08 -13.95
CA GLN A 100 2.38 8.40 -14.09
C GLN A 100 2.66 7.53 -12.86
N CYS A 101 3.13 6.31 -13.08
CA CYS A 101 3.63 5.45 -12.00
C CYS A 101 5.03 5.90 -11.56
N LEU A 102 5.22 6.04 -10.24
CA LEU A 102 6.47 6.49 -9.63
C LEU A 102 7.15 5.41 -8.76
N CYS A 103 6.71 4.15 -8.84
CA CYS A 103 7.22 3.08 -7.97
C CYS A 103 8.66 2.64 -8.27
N ARG A 104 9.15 2.87 -9.49
CA ARG A 104 10.51 2.57 -9.95
C ARG A 104 10.97 1.11 -9.76
N SER A 105 10.04 0.17 -9.60
CA SER A 105 10.38 -1.26 -9.70
C SER A 105 10.98 -1.57 -11.09
N GLN A 106 11.77 -2.64 -11.18
CA GLN A 106 12.37 -3.07 -12.45
C GLN A 106 11.29 -3.36 -13.53
N SER A 107 10.12 -3.81 -13.10
CA SER A 107 8.93 -4.09 -13.92
C SER A 107 8.00 -2.88 -14.09
N CYS A 108 8.41 -1.66 -13.69
CA CYS A 108 7.54 -0.49 -13.71
C CYS A 108 7.01 -0.19 -15.13
N LYS A 109 5.68 -0.02 -15.25
CA LYS A 109 5.01 0.34 -16.52
C LYS A 109 5.49 1.65 -17.13
N ASP A 110 6.03 2.56 -16.32
CA ASP A 110 6.52 3.88 -16.70
C ASP A 110 8.03 4.02 -16.44
N LYS A 111 8.77 2.90 -16.45
CA LYS A 111 10.22 2.86 -16.16
C LYS A 111 11.05 3.83 -17.01
N ASP A 112 10.67 4.02 -18.27
CA ASP A 112 11.40 4.87 -19.22
C ASP A 112 10.99 6.35 -19.15
N LYS A 113 9.99 6.71 -18.34
CA LYS A 113 9.54 8.10 -18.18
C LYS A 113 10.34 8.82 -17.10
N THR A 114 10.73 10.05 -17.41
CA THR A 114 11.38 10.96 -16.46
C THR A 114 10.45 11.27 -15.28
N ILE A 115 11.01 11.46 -14.10
CA ILE A 115 10.22 11.85 -12.91
C ILE A 115 9.81 13.32 -13.10
N PRO A 116 8.51 13.67 -12.96
CA PRO A 116 8.10 15.07 -12.93
C PRO A 116 8.85 15.80 -11.81
N GLN A 117 9.62 16.82 -12.18
CA GLN A 117 10.29 17.72 -11.22
C GLN A 117 9.33 18.87 -10.88
N ASN A 118 9.42 19.39 -9.65
CA ASN A 118 8.62 20.54 -9.17
C ASN A 118 7.10 20.33 -9.15
N VAL A 119 6.63 19.09 -9.27
CA VAL A 119 5.24 18.72 -8.94
C VAL A 119 5.26 18.17 -7.53
N PRO A 120 4.47 18.73 -6.59
CA PRO A 120 4.32 18.14 -5.26
C PRO A 120 3.90 16.67 -5.42
N HIS A 121 4.66 15.75 -4.84
CA HIS A 121 4.25 14.36 -4.81
C HIS A 121 2.92 14.28 -4.05
N PRO A 122 1.89 13.57 -4.57
CA PRO A 122 0.54 13.58 -3.98
C PRO A 122 0.47 12.94 -2.58
N VAL A 123 1.47 12.12 -2.26
CA VAL A 123 1.79 11.73 -0.88
C VAL A 123 2.96 12.60 -0.46
N PRO A 124 2.98 13.22 0.73
CA PRO A 124 4.17 13.91 1.22
C PRO A 124 5.34 12.93 1.09
N ALA A 125 6.20 13.17 0.09
CA ALA A 125 7.45 12.46 0.03
C ALA A 125 8.12 12.76 1.36
N ILE A 126 8.53 11.71 2.05
CA ILE A 126 9.46 11.79 3.17
C ILE A 126 10.41 12.97 2.86
N PRO A 127 10.38 14.05 3.68
CA PRO A 127 11.07 15.31 3.36
C PRO A 127 12.52 15.06 2.96
N ARG A 128 13.12 15.85 2.05
CA ARG A 128 14.50 15.57 1.58
C ARG A 128 15.51 15.47 2.73
N ASP A 129 15.23 16.21 3.79
CA ASP A 129 15.89 16.35 5.09
C ASP A 129 15.40 15.34 6.15
N ASN A 130 14.41 14.51 5.84
CA ASN A 130 14.01 13.42 6.72
C ASN A 130 15.15 12.38 6.76
N PRO A 131 15.68 12.09 7.96
CA PRO A 131 16.85 11.24 8.12
C PRO A 131 16.63 9.80 7.63
N TYR A 132 15.38 9.39 7.40
CA TYR A 132 15.00 8.06 6.95
C TYR A 132 14.77 7.96 5.43
N ARG A 133 15.03 9.03 4.65
CA ARG A 133 14.75 9.07 3.20
C ARG A 133 15.75 8.31 2.32
N ASN A 134 17.01 8.29 2.74
CA ASN A 134 18.12 7.71 1.99
C ASN A 134 18.91 6.84 2.98
N TRP A 135 18.53 5.58 3.18
CA TRP A 135 19.16 4.69 4.18
C TRP A 135 20.59 4.22 3.82
N ASN A 136 21.37 5.04 3.12
CA ASN A 136 22.84 4.95 3.13
C ASN A 136 23.46 5.75 4.30
N LEU A 137 22.65 6.27 5.23
CA LEU A 137 23.13 6.87 6.47
C LEU A 137 23.04 5.83 7.60
N ARG A 138 24.09 5.01 7.71
CA ARG A 138 24.45 4.37 8.98
C ARG A 138 25.89 4.78 9.30
N PRO A 139 26.13 5.97 9.86
CA PRO A 139 27.39 6.16 10.56
C PRO A 139 27.37 5.17 11.74
N GLU A 140 28.33 4.24 11.81
CA GLU A 140 28.49 3.34 12.98
C GLU A 140 28.51 4.11 14.30
N SER A 141 28.83 5.41 14.26
CA SER A 141 28.82 6.32 15.38
C SER A 141 27.44 6.61 16.01
N GLU A 142 26.31 6.20 15.42
CA GLU A 142 24.97 6.45 15.98
C GLU A 142 24.35 5.26 16.72
N ASP A 143 24.96 4.06 16.73
CA ASP A 143 24.53 2.93 17.59
C ASP A 143 25.14 3.02 19.00
N ILE A 144 25.12 4.22 19.58
CA ILE A 144 25.81 4.57 20.83
C ILE A 144 25.36 3.70 22.01
N TYR A 145 24.14 3.15 21.93
CA TYR A 145 23.54 2.31 22.97
C TYR A 145 23.36 0.85 22.56
N GLY A 146 23.84 0.42 21.38
CA GLY A 146 23.75 -0.96 20.92
C GLY A 146 22.31 -1.48 20.70
N THR A 147 21.33 -0.57 20.73
CA THR A 147 19.90 -0.88 20.69
C THR A 147 19.50 -1.50 19.36
N TRP A 148 20.14 -1.09 18.27
CA TRP A 148 19.88 -1.60 16.93
C TRP A 148 20.53 -2.96 16.72
N THR A 149 21.78 -3.11 17.15
CA THR A 149 22.47 -4.41 17.15
C THR A 149 21.71 -5.44 18.00
N GLU A 150 21.12 -5.04 19.13
CA GLU A 150 20.29 -5.94 19.93
C GLU A 150 18.95 -6.27 19.26
N TRP A 151 18.36 -5.31 18.54
CA TRP A 151 17.14 -5.52 17.76
C TRP A 151 17.38 -6.49 16.59
N GLU A 152 18.41 -6.27 15.76
CA GLU A 152 18.79 -7.15 14.64
C GLU A 152 19.12 -8.57 15.13
N ARG A 153 19.90 -8.71 16.23
CA ARG A 153 20.22 -10.01 16.85
C ARG A 153 18.99 -10.75 17.39
N ARG A 154 17.94 -10.04 17.78
CA ARG A 154 16.65 -10.63 18.19
C ARG A 154 15.83 -11.09 16.99
N TRP A 155 15.96 -10.43 15.83
CA TRP A 155 15.22 -10.77 14.61
C TRP A 155 15.85 -11.89 13.79
N GLU A 156 17.18 -12.04 13.77
CA GLU A 156 17.85 -13.16 13.07
C GLU A 156 17.68 -14.53 13.76
N LYS A 157 17.14 -14.55 14.98
CA LYS A 157 16.88 -15.78 15.75
C LYS A 157 15.42 -16.26 15.64
N VAL A 158 14.59 -15.63 14.81
CA VAL A 158 13.18 -15.97 14.59
C VAL A 158 12.99 -16.56 13.20
#